data_AF-B6XX88-F1
#
_entry.id   AF-B6XX88-F1
#
_cell.length_a   1.000
_cell.length_b   1.000
_cell.length_c   1.000
_cell.angle_alpha   90.00
_cell.angle_beta   90.00
_cell.angle_gamma   90.00
#
_symmetry.space_group_name_H-M   'P 1'
#
loop_
_entity.id
_entity.type
_entity.pdbx_description
1 polymer ?
#
loop_
_entity_poly.entity_id
_entity_poly.type
_entity_poly.pdbx_seq_one_letter_code
_entity_poly.pdbx_strand_id
1 'polypeptide(L)'
;MYGGEVDVCRQNGDSRDEQLLKKGLMMAEDKPVVESFQLDHTKVKAPYVRYIDTQTGPNGDVISNYDLRLVQPNENAIPTGGLHTIEHTIAVLLRERIDGYIDCSPFGCRTGFHLLTWGEHSTEEVALALKEALEFIAYEATWDDVPATTIESCGNYRDHSLFTAKEWCKDILAKGISSDAFERRLV
;
A
#
# COMPACT_ATOMS: atom_id res chain seq x y z
N MET A 1 0.06 -43.97 71.64
CA MET A 1 0.39 -42.53 71.59
C MET A 1 0.27 -42.10 70.13
N TYR A 2 -0.85 -41.43 69.82
CA TYR A 2 -1.18 -40.60 68.64
C TYR A 2 -1.10 -41.28 67.25
N GLY A 3 -2.11 -41.32 66.37
CA GLY A 3 -3.31 -40.47 66.19
C GLY A 3 -3.07 -39.48 65.04
N GLY A 4 -3.88 -39.52 63.96
CA GLY A 4 -3.95 -38.43 62.97
C GLY A 4 -4.35 -38.83 61.55
N GLU A 5 -5.65 -38.77 61.27
CA GLU A 5 -6.32 -38.80 59.97
C GLU A 5 -6.63 -37.35 59.50
N VAL A 6 -6.94 -37.17 58.21
CA VAL A 6 -7.59 -36.00 57.51
C VAL A 6 -6.79 -34.68 57.44
N ASP A 7 -6.91 -33.76 56.48
CA ASP A 7 -7.99 -33.29 55.58
C ASP A 7 -7.34 -32.45 54.45
N VAL A 8 -7.69 -32.60 53.17
CA VAL A 8 -8.66 -31.80 52.38
C VAL A 8 -8.29 -30.32 52.14
N CYS A 9 -8.48 -29.92 50.87
CA CYS A 9 -8.61 -28.56 50.33
C CYS A 9 -7.30 -27.80 50.05
N ARG A 10 -7.08 -27.20 48.88
CA ARG A 10 -8.04 -26.45 48.05
C ARG A 10 -7.72 -26.57 46.57
N GLN A 11 -8.74 -26.95 45.80
CA GLN A 11 -8.98 -26.38 44.49
C GLN A 11 -8.99 -24.85 44.63
N ASN A 12 -8.16 -24.16 43.88
CA ASN A 12 -8.38 -22.79 43.44
C ASN A 12 -7.47 -22.61 42.23
N GLY A 13 -7.94 -23.06 41.06
CA GLY A 13 -7.38 -22.61 39.79
C GLY A 13 -7.45 -21.08 39.78
N ASP A 14 -6.32 -20.44 39.52
CA ASP A 14 -6.20 -18.98 39.59
C ASP A 14 -7.16 -18.36 38.57
N SER A 15 -8.27 -17.82 39.07
CA SER A 15 -9.31 -17.20 38.26
C SER A 15 -8.77 -15.99 37.48
N ARG A 16 -7.60 -15.45 37.85
CA ARG A 16 -6.90 -14.43 37.07
C ARG A 16 -6.25 -14.99 35.82
N ASP A 17 -5.64 -16.17 35.86
CA ASP A 17 -5.04 -16.78 34.68
C ASP A 17 -6.12 -17.19 33.68
N GLU A 18 -7.23 -17.73 34.16
CA GLU A 18 -8.37 -18.07 33.31
C GLU A 18 -9.07 -16.83 32.74
N GLN A 19 -9.13 -15.73 33.52
CA GLN A 19 -9.60 -14.43 33.04
C GLN A 19 -8.63 -13.79 32.05
N LEU A 20 -7.32 -13.90 32.23
CA LEU A 20 -6.30 -13.37 31.32
C LEU A 20 -6.28 -14.16 30.01
N LEU A 21 -6.43 -15.48 30.06
CA LEU A 21 -6.64 -16.35 28.89
C LEU A 21 -7.94 -16.00 28.17
N LYS A 22 -9.06 -15.87 28.89
CA LYS A 22 -10.34 -15.43 28.29
C LYS A 22 -10.24 -14.03 27.70
N LYS A 23 -9.59 -13.08 28.37
CA LYS A 23 -9.39 -11.71 27.87
C LYS A 23 -8.45 -11.68 26.66
N GLY A 24 -7.43 -12.52 26.64
CA GLY A 24 -6.53 -12.72 25.51
C GLY A 24 -7.22 -13.35 24.30
N LEU A 25 -8.12 -14.32 24.51
CA LEU A 25 -8.97 -14.88 23.46
C LEU A 25 -10.01 -13.86 22.96
N MET A 26 -10.67 -13.11 23.86
CA MET A 26 -11.63 -12.07 23.46
C MET A 26 -10.97 -10.92 22.68
N MET A 27 -9.71 -10.57 22.98
CA MET A 27 -8.92 -9.59 22.23
C MET A 27 -8.42 -10.11 20.87
N ALA A 28 -8.41 -11.42 20.64
CA ALA A 28 -8.01 -12.02 19.38
C ALA A 28 -9.15 -12.03 18.35
N GLU A 29 -10.40 -12.06 18.79
CA GLU A 29 -11.58 -12.14 17.92
C GLU A 29 -12.04 -10.78 17.35
N ASP A 30 -11.51 -9.66 17.85
CA ASP A 30 -12.00 -8.30 17.51
C ASP A 30 -10.96 -7.44 16.76
N LYS A 31 -9.97 -8.07 16.11
CA LYS A 31 -8.99 -7.35 15.30
C LYS A 31 -9.58 -6.98 13.93
N PRO A 32 -9.43 -5.73 13.47
CA PRO A 32 -9.90 -5.32 12.17
C PRO A 32 -9.21 -6.14 11.06
N VAL A 33 -10.00 -6.69 10.16
CA VAL A 33 -9.50 -7.38 8.97
C VAL A 33 -9.17 -6.32 7.93
N VAL A 34 -7.90 -6.27 7.53
CA VAL A 34 -7.42 -5.39 6.45
C VAL A 34 -7.36 -6.22 5.17
N GLU A 35 -8.14 -5.87 4.14
CA GLU A 35 -8.24 -6.63 2.87
C GLU A 35 -6.86 -6.89 2.27
N SER A 36 -6.02 -5.86 2.23
CA SER A 36 -4.70 -5.95 1.59
C SER A 36 -3.77 -6.95 2.28
N PHE A 37 -4.05 -7.35 3.52
CA PHE A 37 -3.29 -8.38 4.24
C PHE A 37 -3.74 -9.81 3.90
N GLN A 38 -4.90 -9.96 3.26
CA GLN A 38 -5.41 -11.25 2.79
C GLN A 38 -5.01 -11.55 1.34
N LEU A 39 -4.47 -10.57 0.61
CA LEU A 39 -3.96 -10.75 -0.75
C LEU A 39 -2.75 -11.71 -0.76
N ASP A 40 -2.86 -12.80 -1.53
CA ASP A 40 -1.75 -13.70 -1.79
C ASP A 40 -0.79 -13.09 -2.83
N HIS A 41 0.25 -12.44 -2.32
CA HIS A 41 1.27 -11.77 -3.12
C HIS A 41 2.10 -12.73 -3.99
N THR A 42 2.00 -14.05 -3.81
CA THR A 42 2.67 -15.05 -4.66
C THR A 42 1.95 -15.29 -5.99
N LYS A 43 0.69 -14.88 -6.10
CA LYS A 43 -0.17 -15.15 -7.27
C LYS A 43 -0.30 -13.97 -8.24
N VAL A 44 0.01 -12.76 -7.78
CA VAL A 44 -0.11 -11.55 -8.58
C VAL A 44 1.02 -11.41 -9.59
N LYS A 45 0.81 -10.61 -10.64
CA LYS A 45 1.74 -10.42 -11.77
C LYS A 45 1.95 -8.93 -12.06
N ALA A 46 2.88 -8.32 -11.34
CA ALA A 46 3.26 -6.92 -11.52
C ALA A 46 3.94 -6.68 -12.88
N PRO A 47 3.89 -5.45 -13.43
CA PRO A 47 3.19 -4.26 -12.91
C PRO A 47 1.68 -4.28 -13.14
N TYR A 48 0.86 -3.88 -12.16
CA TYR A 48 -0.60 -3.85 -12.28
C TYR A 48 -1.24 -2.72 -11.49
N VAL A 49 -2.50 -2.41 -11.84
CA VAL A 49 -3.45 -1.68 -11.00
C VAL A 49 -4.55 -2.62 -10.53
N ARG A 50 -4.84 -2.61 -9.23
CA ARG A 50 -5.88 -3.44 -8.61
C ARG A 50 -6.74 -2.57 -7.70
N TYR A 51 -8.05 -2.71 -7.82
CA TYR A 51 -8.99 -2.17 -6.85
C TYR A 51 -8.93 -2.97 -5.54
N ILE A 52 -8.78 -2.28 -4.41
CA ILE A 52 -8.68 -2.87 -3.07
C ILE A 52 -10.08 -2.93 -2.45
N ASP A 53 -10.62 -1.76 -2.13
CA ASP A 53 -11.92 -1.59 -1.47
C ASP A 53 -12.44 -0.17 -1.66
N THR A 54 -13.70 0.03 -1.25
CA THR A 54 -14.28 1.34 -0.99
C THR A 54 -14.69 1.48 0.47
N GLN A 55 -14.67 2.71 0.94
CA GLN A 55 -15.26 3.10 2.23
C GLN A 55 -16.26 4.22 2.02
N THR A 56 -17.42 4.11 2.66
CA THR A 56 -18.47 5.13 2.62
C THR A 56 -18.47 5.95 3.91
N GLY A 57 -18.34 7.26 3.77
CA GLY A 57 -18.42 8.20 4.89
C GLY A 57 -19.84 8.34 5.45
N PRO A 58 -20.00 8.95 6.64
CA PRO A 58 -21.31 9.09 7.30
C PRO A 58 -22.38 9.84 6.47
N ASN A 59 -21.95 10.65 5.50
CA ASN A 59 -22.83 11.45 4.64
C ASN A 59 -23.04 10.84 3.24
N GLY A 60 -22.50 9.65 2.97
CA GLY A 60 -22.66 8.94 1.70
C GLY A 60 -21.51 9.11 0.70
N ASP A 61 -20.50 9.94 0.98
CA ASP A 61 -19.32 10.07 0.11
C ASP A 61 -18.52 8.76 0.09
N VAL A 62 -18.00 8.39 -1.08
CA VAL A 62 -17.26 7.14 -1.29
C VAL A 62 -15.78 7.43 -1.55
N ILE A 63 -14.90 6.75 -0.84
CA ILE A 63 -13.45 6.73 -1.11
C ILE A 63 -13.09 5.36 -1.66
N SER A 64 -12.41 5.33 -2.81
CA SER A 64 -11.81 4.11 -3.37
C SER A 64 -10.32 4.04 -3.08
N ASN A 65 -9.82 2.81 -2.91
CA ASN A 65 -8.40 2.52 -2.69
C ASN A 65 -7.87 1.58 -3.77
N TYR A 66 -6.72 1.92 -4.34
CA TYR A 66 -6.07 1.16 -5.41
C TYR A 66 -4.64 0.78 -5.03
N ASP A 67 -4.26 -0.44 -5.42
CA ASP A 67 -2.89 -0.95 -5.39
C ASP A 67 -2.26 -0.68 -6.76
N LEU A 68 -1.39 0.34 -6.83
CA LEU A 68 -0.55 0.62 -7.98
C LEU A 68 0.77 -0.17 -7.84
N ARG A 69 0.74 -1.44 -8.22
CA ARG A 69 1.90 -2.33 -8.05
C ARG A 69 2.88 -2.16 -9.20
N LEU A 70 4.05 -1.62 -8.90
CA LEU A 70 5.09 -1.35 -9.89
C LEU A 70 6.08 -2.52 -10.01
N VAL A 71 6.32 -3.25 -8.92
CA VAL A 71 7.35 -4.28 -8.83
C VAL A 71 6.75 -5.58 -8.28
N GLN A 72 7.22 -6.71 -8.80
CA GLN A 72 6.78 -8.02 -8.36
C GLN A 72 7.11 -8.22 -6.86
N PRO A 73 6.13 -8.51 -6.00
CA PRO A 73 6.36 -8.69 -4.57
C PRO A 73 7.43 -9.75 -4.29
N ASN A 74 8.31 -9.45 -3.34
CA ASN A 74 9.41 -10.31 -2.87
C ASN A 74 10.53 -10.61 -3.88
N GLU A 75 10.47 -10.08 -5.11
CA GLU A 75 11.53 -10.25 -6.10
C GLU A 75 12.46 -9.04 -6.18
N ASN A 76 11.94 -7.83 -5.99
CA ASN A 76 12.73 -6.61 -5.99
C ASN A 76 12.04 -5.47 -5.22
N ALA A 77 12.72 -4.34 -5.04
CA ALA A 77 12.19 -3.14 -4.39
C ALA A 77 12.86 -1.87 -4.94
N ILE A 78 12.08 -0.80 -5.09
CA ILE A 78 12.58 0.48 -5.60
C ILE A 78 13.45 1.17 -4.52
N PRO A 79 14.67 1.62 -4.83
CA PRO A 79 15.48 2.44 -3.94
C PRO A 79 14.76 3.73 -3.55
N THR A 80 14.98 4.21 -2.32
CA THR A 80 14.20 5.33 -1.75
C THR A 80 14.26 6.58 -2.60
N GLY A 81 15.45 7.01 -3.04
CA GLY A 81 15.58 8.21 -3.86
C GLY A 81 14.84 8.16 -5.19
N GLY A 82 14.72 6.98 -5.82
CA GLY A 82 13.89 6.79 -7.01
C GLY A 82 12.41 6.84 -6.69
N LEU A 83 11.99 6.07 -5.67
CA LEU A 83 10.59 5.98 -5.25
C LEU A 83 10.03 7.34 -4.80
N HIS A 84 10.80 8.09 -4.03
CA HIS A 84 10.46 9.43 -3.53
C HIS A 84 10.39 10.48 -4.64
N THR A 85 11.24 10.36 -5.66
CA THR A 85 11.16 11.22 -6.85
C THR A 85 9.93 10.89 -7.70
N ILE A 86 9.60 9.60 -7.84
CA ILE A 86 8.37 9.16 -8.48
C ILE A 86 7.16 9.70 -7.72
N GLU A 87 7.11 9.54 -6.39
CA GLU A 87 6.04 10.05 -5.51
C GLU A 87 5.73 11.53 -5.77
N HIS A 88 6.75 12.39 -5.70
CA HIS A 88 6.60 13.83 -5.93
C HIS A 88 6.02 14.14 -7.31
N THR A 89 6.45 13.40 -8.33
CA THR A 89 6.06 13.67 -9.72
C THR A 89 4.65 13.13 -10.01
N ILE A 90 4.33 11.90 -9.58
CA ILE A 90 3.01 11.31 -9.81
C ILE A 90 1.90 12.01 -9.01
N ALA A 91 2.22 12.63 -7.86
CA ALA A 91 1.23 13.39 -7.08
C ALA A 91 0.63 14.57 -7.85
N VAL A 92 1.39 15.16 -8.79
CA VAL A 92 0.90 16.18 -9.71
C VAL A 92 0.21 15.53 -10.91
N LEU A 93 0.89 14.62 -11.59
CA LEU A 93 0.42 14.03 -12.85
C LEU A 93 -0.89 13.25 -12.71
N LEU A 94 -1.06 12.49 -11.62
CA LEU A 94 -2.29 11.75 -11.38
C LEU A 94 -3.44 12.68 -11.00
N ARG A 95 -3.16 13.80 -10.32
CA ARG A 95 -4.18 14.81 -9.99
C ARG A 95 -4.74 15.50 -11.24
N GLU A 96 -3.96 15.57 -12.32
CA GLU A 96 -4.42 16.09 -13.62
C GLU A 96 -5.27 15.08 -14.41
N ARG A 97 -5.18 13.79 -14.08
CA ARG A 97 -5.73 12.68 -14.87
C ARG A 97 -6.87 11.93 -14.18
N ILE A 98 -6.95 12.02 -12.86
CA ILE A 98 -7.90 11.29 -12.03
C ILE A 98 -8.71 12.32 -11.23
N ASP A 99 -9.96 12.49 -11.65
CA ASP A 99 -10.93 13.29 -10.90
C ASP A 99 -11.08 12.74 -9.48
N GLY A 100 -11.15 13.62 -8.48
CA GLY A 100 -11.30 13.17 -7.09
C GLY A 100 -10.04 12.59 -6.46
N TYR A 101 -8.85 12.75 -7.04
CA TYR A 101 -7.57 12.41 -6.39
C TYR A 101 -7.51 12.92 -4.94
N ILE A 102 -7.17 12.04 -3.99
CA ILE A 102 -6.95 12.38 -2.58
C ILE A 102 -5.45 12.32 -2.28
N ASP A 103 -4.85 11.15 -2.41
CA ASP A 103 -3.46 10.88 -2.03
C ASP A 103 -2.88 9.70 -2.82
N CYS A 104 -1.57 9.71 -3.05
CA CYS A 104 -0.85 8.61 -3.69
C CYS A 104 0.49 8.36 -2.97
N SER A 105 0.43 7.55 -1.91
CA SER A 105 1.56 7.32 -1.00
C SER A 105 2.29 6.01 -1.30
N PRO A 106 3.63 5.96 -1.15
CA PRO A 106 4.41 4.76 -1.40
C PRO A 106 4.08 3.65 -0.40
N PHE A 107 4.07 2.41 -0.87
CA PHE A 107 4.05 1.27 0.05
C PHE A 107 5.34 1.21 0.86
N GLY A 108 5.24 0.85 2.14
CA GLY A 108 6.42 0.61 2.99
C GLY A 108 7.32 -0.53 2.47
N CYS A 109 6.78 -1.48 1.71
CA CYS A 109 7.56 -2.53 1.03
C CYS A 109 8.26 -2.06 -0.25
N ARG A 110 8.05 -0.80 -0.68
CA ARG A 110 8.70 -0.14 -1.83
C ARG A 110 8.48 -0.83 -3.18
N THR A 111 7.32 -1.47 -3.33
CA THR A 111 6.94 -2.19 -4.57
C THR A 111 5.83 -1.50 -5.37
N GLY A 112 5.35 -0.35 -4.90
CA GLY A 112 4.21 0.35 -5.50
C GLY A 112 3.68 1.46 -4.60
N PHE A 113 2.45 1.89 -4.86
CA PHE A 113 1.75 2.98 -4.18
C PHE A 113 0.31 2.62 -3.83
N HIS A 114 -0.21 3.17 -2.73
CA HIS A 114 -1.65 3.29 -2.48
C HIS A 114 -2.13 4.56 -3.18
N LEU A 115 -3.17 4.46 -4.00
CA LEU A 115 -3.91 5.62 -4.51
C LEU A 115 -5.29 5.66 -3.87
N LEU A 116 -5.64 6.80 -3.28
CA LEU A 116 -6.96 7.09 -2.74
C LEU A 116 -7.67 8.12 -3.63
N THR A 117 -8.94 7.88 -3.94
CA THR A 117 -9.77 8.79 -4.74
C THR A 117 -11.17 8.90 -4.15
N TRP A 118 -11.83 10.02 -4.38
CA TRP A 118 -13.29 10.12 -4.25
C TRP A 118 -13.96 9.40 -5.42
N GLY A 119 -15.11 8.77 -5.17
CA GLY A 119 -15.84 8.01 -6.18
C GLY A 119 -15.13 6.72 -6.58
N GLU A 120 -15.60 6.10 -7.65
CA GLU A 120 -15.05 4.87 -8.21
C GLU A 120 -14.57 5.11 -9.64
N HIS A 121 -13.34 4.69 -9.93
CA HIS A 121 -12.76 4.60 -11.27
C HIS A 121 -12.49 3.14 -11.62
N SER A 122 -12.56 2.81 -12.90
CA SER A 122 -12.12 1.49 -13.35
C SER A 122 -10.61 1.33 -13.18
N THR A 123 -10.15 0.09 -12.97
CA THR A 123 -8.70 -0.19 -12.90
C THR A 123 -8.00 0.09 -14.23
N GLU A 124 -8.71 0.07 -15.36
CA GLU A 124 -8.20 0.42 -16.68
C GLU A 124 -7.91 1.92 -16.81
N GLU A 125 -8.84 2.79 -16.37
CA GLU A 125 -8.63 4.24 -16.35
C GLU A 125 -7.44 4.61 -15.45
N VAL A 126 -7.37 4.03 -14.25
CA VAL A 126 -6.28 4.28 -13.31
C VAL A 126 -4.94 3.73 -13.86
N ALA A 127 -4.95 2.57 -14.53
CA ALA A 127 -3.76 2.01 -15.17
C ALA A 127 -3.26 2.89 -16.32
N LEU A 128 -4.17 3.45 -17.13
CA LEU A 128 -3.82 4.36 -18.21
C LEU A 128 -3.22 5.66 -17.67
N ALA A 129 -3.83 6.27 -16.65
CA ALA A 129 -3.31 7.46 -15.99
C ALA A 129 -1.92 7.22 -15.38
N LEU A 130 -1.71 6.07 -14.74
CA LEU A 130 -0.41 5.66 -14.22
C LEU A 130 0.62 5.49 -15.34
N LYS A 131 0.23 4.82 -16.44
CA LYS A 131 1.11 4.60 -17.59
C LYS A 131 1.62 5.91 -18.16
N GLU A 132 0.73 6.85 -18.45
CA GLU A 132 1.09 8.16 -18.98
C GLU A 132 2.01 8.94 -18.04
N ALA A 133 1.73 8.89 -16.72
CA ALA A 133 2.59 9.54 -15.73
C ALA A 133 4.00 8.94 -15.70
N LEU A 134 4.11 7.62 -15.78
CA LEU A 134 5.41 6.94 -15.82
C LEU A 134 6.14 7.17 -17.15
N GLU A 135 5.43 7.28 -18.27
CA GLU A 135 5.99 7.62 -19.58
C GLU A 135 6.63 9.01 -19.56
N PHE A 136 5.92 10.00 -19.00
CA PHE A 136 6.47 11.34 -18.79
C PHE A 136 7.75 11.29 -17.93
N ILE A 137 7.71 10.62 -16.78
CA ILE A 137 8.89 10.50 -15.90
C ILE A 137 10.05 9.85 -16.66
N ALA A 138 9.81 8.72 -17.33
CA ALA A 138 10.82 7.94 -18.03
C ALA A 138 11.53 8.73 -19.15
N TYR A 139 10.76 9.46 -19.97
CA TYR A 139 11.25 9.95 -21.25
C TYR A 139 11.35 11.47 -21.36
N GLU A 140 10.54 12.21 -20.59
CA GLU A 140 10.39 13.66 -20.78
C GLU A 140 10.90 14.47 -19.59
N ALA A 141 10.61 14.02 -18.37
CA ALA A 141 10.86 14.80 -17.16
C ALA A 141 12.32 15.27 -17.04
N THR A 142 12.49 16.55 -16.73
CA THR A 142 13.75 17.15 -16.32
C THR A 142 13.74 17.35 -14.80
N TRP A 143 14.85 17.85 -14.23
CA TRP A 143 14.90 18.10 -12.79
C TRP A 143 13.89 19.17 -12.35
N ASP A 144 13.63 20.15 -13.21
CA ASP A 144 12.69 21.25 -12.92
C ASP A 144 11.23 20.77 -12.85
N ASP A 145 10.94 19.59 -13.40
CA ASP A 145 9.62 18.96 -13.35
C ASP A 145 9.38 18.16 -12.06
N VAL A 146 10.40 17.98 -11.21
CA VAL A 146 10.25 17.32 -9.90
C VAL A 146 9.88 18.39 -8.87
N PRO A 147 8.63 18.44 -8.37
CA PRO A 147 8.22 19.48 -7.45
C PRO A 147 8.84 19.29 -6.07
N ALA A 148 8.92 20.37 -5.29
CA ALA A 148 9.22 20.34 -3.86
C ALA A 148 10.53 19.65 -3.46
N THR A 149 11.63 19.82 -4.21
CA THR A 149 12.94 19.21 -3.89
C THR A 149 13.87 20.10 -3.05
N THR A 150 13.34 21.00 -2.22
CA THR A 150 14.15 21.91 -1.37
C THR A 150 14.02 21.57 0.11
N ILE A 151 14.92 22.09 0.94
CA ILE A 151 14.93 21.85 2.39
C ILE A 151 13.65 22.34 3.09
N GLU A 152 12.99 23.37 2.56
CA GLU A 152 11.75 23.93 3.10
C GLU A 152 10.51 23.14 2.65
N SER A 153 10.58 22.45 1.51
CA SER A 153 9.44 21.86 0.83
C SER A 153 9.40 20.33 0.88
N CYS A 154 10.50 19.68 1.27
CA CYS A 154 10.57 18.23 1.45
C CYS A 154 11.29 17.84 2.74
N GLY A 155 10.67 16.93 3.49
CA GLY A 155 11.21 16.40 4.75
C GLY A 155 12.54 15.64 4.61
N ASN A 156 12.88 15.18 3.40
CA ASN A 156 14.17 14.57 3.09
C ASN A 156 14.65 14.93 1.67
N TYR A 157 14.79 16.22 1.39
CA TYR A 157 15.12 16.75 0.05
C TYR A 157 16.42 16.21 -0.57
N ARG A 158 17.32 15.60 0.22
CA ARG A 158 18.58 15.01 -0.27
C ARG A 158 18.38 13.63 -0.88
N ASP A 159 17.31 12.93 -0.54
CA ASP A 159 17.01 11.57 -1.02
C ASP A 159 16.12 11.63 -2.26
N HIS A 160 16.58 12.32 -3.30
CA HIS A 160 15.95 12.32 -4.62
C HIS A 160 16.96 11.84 -5.67
N SER A 161 16.45 11.16 -6.70
CA SER A 161 17.23 10.71 -7.84
C SER A 161 16.33 10.58 -9.06
N LEU A 162 16.31 11.61 -9.90
CA LEU A 162 15.60 11.58 -11.18
C LEU A 162 16.16 10.52 -12.13
N PHE A 163 17.47 10.27 -12.09
CA PHE A 163 18.08 9.17 -12.84
C PHE A 163 17.47 7.83 -12.42
N THR A 164 17.43 7.54 -11.12
CA THR A 164 16.84 6.29 -10.62
C THR A 164 15.36 6.20 -10.97
N ALA A 165 14.59 7.28 -10.79
CA ALA A 165 13.18 7.32 -11.17
C ALA A 165 12.97 6.97 -12.64
N LYS A 166 13.72 7.61 -13.54
CA LYS A 166 13.66 7.35 -14.99
C LYS A 166 13.91 5.89 -15.34
N GLU A 167 14.98 5.30 -14.82
CA GLU A 167 15.33 3.91 -15.14
C GLU A 167 14.30 2.92 -14.62
N TRP A 168 13.74 3.15 -13.43
CA TRP A 168 12.64 2.33 -12.92
C TRP A 168 11.36 2.47 -13.74
N CYS A 169 10.97 3.70 -14.10
CA CYS A 169 9.81 3.92 -14.95
C CYS A 169 9.96 3.20 -16.30
N LYS A 170 11.14 3.25 -16.93
CA LYS A 170 11.42 2.51 -18.17
C LYS A 170 11.27 1.00 -18.00
N ASP A 171 11.85 0.42 -16.95
CA ASP A 171 11.74 -1.02 -16.67
C ASP A 171 10.29 -1.46 -16.43
N ILE A 172 9.52 -0.66 -15.66
CA ILE A 172 8.10 -0.89 -15.40
C ILE A 172 7.30 -0.86 -16.72
N LEU A 173 7.49 0.18 -17.53
CA LEU A 173 6.81 0.34 -18.82
C LEU A 173 7.16 -0.79 -19.79
N ALA A 174 8.42 -1.22 -19.83
CA ALA A 174 8.86 -2.34 -20.68
C ALA A 174 8.17 -3.67 -20.32
N LYS A 175 7.79 -3.86 -19.05
CA LYS A 175 7.01 -5.02 -18.59
C LYS A 175 5.51 -4.88 -18.89
N GLY A 176 5.04 -3.67 -19.20
CA GLY A 176 3.64 -3.31 -19.41
C GLY A 176 2.87 -3.17 -18.09
N ILE A 177 1.82 -2.35 -18.09
CA ILE A 177 0.97 -2.16 -16.91
C ILE A 177 -0.35 -2.87 -17.16
N SER A 178 -0.75 -3.75 -16.25
CA SER A 178 -2.01 -4.50 -16.34
C SER A 178 -3.12 -3.83 -15.56
N SER A 179 -4.35 -3.83 -16.08
CA SER A 179 -5.56 -3.44 -15.33
C SER A 179 -6.11 -4.56 -14.43
N ASP A 180 -5.43 -5.72 -14.41
CA ASP A 180 -5.76 -6.89 -13.58
C ASP A 180 -4.50 -7.44 -12.89
N ALA A 181 -4.64 -7.84 -11.62
CA ALA A 181 -3.52 -8.31 -10.80
C ALA A 181 -3.05 -9.74 -11.11
N PHE A 182 -3.89 -10.57 -11.73
CA PHE A 182 -3.66 -12.01 -11.92
C PHE A 182 -3.54 -12.39 -13.40
N GLU A 183 -4.18 -11.64 -14.28
CA GLU A 183 -4.10 -11.76 -15.74
C GLU A 183 -3.39 -10.54 -16.35
N ARG A 184 -2.60 -10.74 -17.40
CA ARG A 184 -1.89 -9.63 -18.07
C ARG A 184 -2.81 -8.96 -19.08
N ARG A 185 -3.63 -8.01 -18.61
CA ARG A 185 -4.52 -7.15 -19.43
C ARG A 185 -3.87 -5.78 -19.60
N LEU A 186 -2.96 -5.69 -20.55
CA LEU A 186 -2.11 -4.51 -20.72
C LEU A 186 -2.90 -3.31 -21.26
N VAL A 187 -2.57 -2.12 -20.75
CA VAL A 187 -3.02 -0.82 -21.27
C VAL A 187 -1.90 -0.08 -21.99
#